data_AF-A0A9E9LUR0-F1
#
_entry.id   AF-A0A9E9LUR0-F1
#
_cell.length_a   1.000
_cell.length_b   1.000
_cell.length_c   1.000
_cell.angle_alpha   90.00
_cell.angle_beta   90.00
_cell.angle_gamma   90.00
#
_symmetry.space_group_name_H-M   'P 1'
#
loop_
_entity.id
_entity.type
_entity.pdbx_description
1 polymer ?
#
loop_
_entity_poly.entity_id
_entity_poly.type
_entity_poly.pdbx_seq_one_letter_code
_entity_poly.pdbx_strand_id
1 'polypeptide(L)' 'MTKAAPKEKLGELHTALAEVLLAEIKKDETPAAILNVARQFLKDNGIEALAVPTSPLGQLATVLPFPSQEGFEKEPMVVQ' A
#
# COMPACT_ATOMS: atom_id res chain seq x y z
N MET A 1 17.05 19.54 25.77
CA MET A 1 16.26 19.78 24.54
C MET A 1 16.79 18.85 23.46
N THR A 2 15.99 17.88 23.03
CA THR A 2 16.37 16.93 21.97
C THR A 2 16.43 17.70 20.64
N LYS A 3 17.63 17.84 20.07
CA LYS A 3 17.83 18.46 18.75
C LYS A 3 17.12 17.57 17.72
N ALA A 4 15.94 17.98 17.27
CA ALA A 4 15.31 17.36 16.11
C ALA A 4 16.24 17.53 14.91
N ALA A 5 16.40 16.47 14.11
CA ALA A 5 17.23 16.52 12.91
C ALA A 5 16.66 17.58 11.93
N PRO A 6 17.52 18.25 11.14
CA PRO A 6 17.07 19.20 10.12
C PRO A 6 16.17 18.50 9.10
N LYS A 7 15.05 19.13 8.71
CA LYS A 7 14.11 18.56 7.74
C LYS A 7 14.76 18.21 6.41
N GLU A 8 15.72 19.01 5.96
CA GLU A 8 16.51 18.76 4.74
C GLU A 8 17.25 17.42 4.81
N LYS A 9 17.89 17.12 5.95
CA LYS A 9 18.60 15.85 6.16
C LYS A 9 17.67 14.65 6.24
N LEU A 10 16.46 14.84 6.73
CA LEU A 10 15.43 13.81 6.71
C LEU A 10 14.92 13.55 5.28
N GLY A 11 14.78 14.59 4.45
CA GLY A 11 14.41 14.46 3.04
C GLY A 11 15.49 13.79 2.19
N GLU A 12 16.76 14.13 2.41
CA GLU A 12 17.90 13.45 1.79
C GLU A 12 17.92 11.96 2.14
N LEU A 13 17.73 11.63 3.43
CA LEU A 13 17.68 10.24 3.89
C LEU A 13 16.52 9.47 3.27
N HIS A 14 15.34 10.10 3.17
CA HIS A 14 14.16 9.50 2.53
C HIS A 14 14.40 9.20 1.05
N THR A 15 14.99 10.14 0.33
CA THR A 15 15.33 9.99 -1.09
C THR A 15 16.32 8.84 -1.29
N ALA A 16 17.41 8.81 -0.53
CA ALA A 16 18.41 7.76 -0.61
C ALA A 16 17.81 6.37 -0.29
N LEU A 17 16.94 6.28 0.71
CA LEU A 17 16.27 5.03 1.06
C LEU A 17 15.32 4.56 -0.04
N ALA A 18 14.57 5.48 -0.64
CA ALA A 18 13.68 5.19 -1.76
C ALA A 18 14.46 4.66 -2.99
N GLU A 19 15.60 5.27 -3.31
CA GLU A 19 16.47 4.86 -4.42
C GLU A 19 17.04 3.45 -4.20
N VAL A 20 17.52 3.15 -3.00
CA VAL A 20 18.05 1.82 -2.65
C VAL A 20 16.97 0.75 -2.77
N LEU A 21 15.78 1.00 -2.21
CA LEU A 21 14.66 0.06 -2.29
C LEU A 21 14.23 -0.13 -3.75
N LEU A 22 14.17 0.93 -4.54
CA LEU A 22 13.81 0.86 -5.97
C LEU A 22 14.83 0.03 -6.77
N ALA A 23 16.12 0.26 -6.55
CA ALA A 23 17.19 -0.50 -7.20
C ALA A 23 17.10 -1.99 -6.86
N GLU A 24 16.79 -2.32 -5.60
CA GLU A 24 16.69 -3.71 -5.14
C GLU A 24 15.48 -4.44 -5.71
N ILE A 25 14.33 -3.76 -5.86
CA ILE A 25 13.09 -4.31 -6.44
C ILE A 25 13.20 -4.52 -7.96
N LYS A 26 14.05 -3.76 -8.64
CA LYS A 26 14.28 -3.89 -10.08
C LYS A 26 15.19 -5.05 -10.48
N LYS A 27 15.84 -5.71 -9.51
CA LYS A 27 16.63 -6.91 -9.76
C LYS A 27 15.70 -8.08 -10.03
N ASP A 28 16.15 -9.04 -10.84
CA ASP A 28 15.36 -10.24 -11.14
C ASP A 28 15.13 -11.14 -9.91
N GLU A 29 16.02 -11.06 -8.92
CA GLU A 29 15.96 -11.84 -7.69
C GLU A 29 16.03 -10.93 -6.46
N THR A 30 14.86 -10.43 -6.05
CA THR A 30 14.71 -9.63 -4.83
C THR A 30 14.20 -10.51 -3.68
N PRO A 31 14.86 -10.51 -2.51
CA PRO A 31 14.37 -11.23 -1.34
C PRO A 31 12.99 -10.73 -0.90
N ALA A 32 12.10 -11.64 -0.52
CA ALA A 32 10.74 -11.29 -0.03
C ALA A 32 10.77 -10.32 1.16
N ALA A 33 11.81 -10.38 1.99
CA ALA A 33 12.03 -9.43 3.09
C ALA A 33 12.12 -7.97 2.59
N ILE A 34 12.85 -7.73 1.50
CA ILE A 34 12.99 -6.39 0.91
C ILE A 34 11.66 -5.90 0.35
N LEU A 35 10.92 -6.76 -0.34
CA LEU A 35 9.58 -6.41 -0.85
C LEU A 35 8.62 -6.00 0.27
N ASN A 36 8.70 -6.68 1.42
CA ASN A 36 7.88 -6.32 2.58
C ASN A 36 8.31 -4.98 3.19
N VAL A 37 9.61 -4.71 3.26
CA VAL A 37 10.14 -3.41 3.71
C VAL A 37 9.72 -2.29 2.75
N ALA A 38 9.81 -2.50 1.44
CA ALA A 38 9.38 -1.53 0.44
C ALA A 38 7.87 -1.24 0.52
N ARG A 39 7.04 -2.28 0.68
CA ARG A 39 5.61 -2.15 0.93
C ARG A 39 5.37 -1.29 2.18
N GLN A 40 6.07 -1.57 3.28
CA GLN A 40 5.90 -0.81 4.53
C GLN A 40 6.37 0.64 4.38
N PHE A 41 7.49 0.88 3.70
CA PHE A 41 7.98 2.22 3.40
C PHE A 41 6.94 3.05 2.63
N LEU A 42 6.28 2.46 1.63
CA LEU A 42 5.18 3.13 0.93
C LEU A 42 4.00 3.43 1.87
N LYS A 43 3.63 2.48 2.73
CA LYS A 43 2.55 2.66 3.71
C LYS A 43 2.82 3.77 4.72
N ASP A 44 4.01 3.77 5.31
CA ASP A 44 4.41 4.75 6.33
C ASP A 44 4.46 6.18 5.76
N ASN A 45 4.60 6.30 4.43
CA ASN A 45 4.57 7.56 3.70
C ASN A 45 3.21 7.86 3.05
N GLY A 46 2.15 7.10 3.37
CA GLY A 46 0.79 7.33 2.89
C GLY A 46 0.54 6.95 1.43
N ILE A 47 1.48 6.26 0.78
CA ILE A 47 1.32 5.68 -0.56
C ILE A 47 0.68 4.31 -0.38
N GLU A 48 -0.56 4.29 0.09
CA GLU A 48 -1.34 3.07 0.26
C GLU A 48 -2.35 2.94 -0.89
N ALA A 49 -2.33 1.79 -1.57
CA ALA A 49 -3.39 1.40 -2.51
C ALA A 49 -4.64 0.91 -1.77
N LEU A 50 -5.06 1.61 -0.71
CA LEU A 50 -6.32 1.34 -0.04
C LEU A 50 -7.41 2.14 -0.75
N ALA A 51 -8.52 1.48 -1.04
CA ALA A 51 -9.76 2.14 -1.46
C ALA A 51 -10.38 2.87 -0.26
N VAL A 52 -9.69 3.88 0.27
CA VAL A 52 -10.26 4.80 1.24
C VAL A 52 -11.22 5.75 0.51
N PRO A 53 -12.33 6.22 1.13
CA PRO A 53 -13.34 7.03 0.46
C PRO A 53 -12.81 8.32 -0.18
N THR A 54 -11.69 8.84 0.32
CA THR A 54 -10.98 10.01 -0.20
C THR A 54 -10.01 9.70 -1.34
N SER A 55 -9.76 8.42 -1.63
CA SER A 55 -8.92 7.99 -2.75
C SER A 55 -9.71 7.95 -4.06
N PRO A 56 -9.06 8.15 -5.22
CA PRO A 56 -9.68 7.93 -6.53
C PRO A 56 -10.32 6.54 -6.68
N LEU A 57 -9.76 5.52 -6.00
CA LEU A 57 -10.30 4.17 -5.99
C LEU A 57 -11.62 4.07 -5.18
N GLY A 58 -11.73 4.81 -4.07
CA GLY A 58 -12.94 4.90 -3.27
C GLY A 58 -14.08 5.60 -4.03
N GLN A 59 -13.76 6.65 -4.79
CA GLN A 59 -14.72 7.31 -5.68
C GLN A 59 -15.20 6.37 -6.79
N LEU A 60 -14.30 5.59 -7.39
CA LEU A 60 -14.69 4.56 -8.36
C LEU A 60 -15.57 3.48 -7.72
N ALA A 61 -15.28 3.04 -6.50
CA ALA A 61 -16.09 2.06 -5.78
C ALA A 61 -17.53 2.55 -5.52
N THR A 62 -17.73 3.87 -5.32
CA THR A 62 -19.08 4.45 -5.17
C THR A 62 -19.87 4.59 -6.47
N VAL A 63 -19.18 4.66 -7.62
CA VAL A 63 -19.81 4.80 -8.94
C VAL A 63 -20.13 3.45 -9.56
N LEU A 64 -19.33 2.43 -9.24
CA LEU A 64 -19.52 1.09 -9.77
C LEU A 64 -20.69 0.39 -9.06
N PRO A 65 -21.66 -0.18 -9.80
CA PRO A 65 -22.82 -0.86 -9.23
C PRO A 65 -22.42 -2.26 -8.76
N PHE A 66 -21.58 -2.33 -7.72
CA PHE A 66 -21.29 -3.60 -7.08
C PHE A 66 -22.53 -4.02 -6.27
N PRO A 67 -22.99 -5.28 -6.41
CA PRO A 67 -24.04 -5.79 -5.56
C PRO A 67 -23.57 -5.71 -4.11
N SER A 68 -24.35 -5.04 -3.25
CA SER A 68 -24.18 -5.09 -1.79
C SER A 68 -24.07 -6.56 -1.37
N GLN A 69 -23.20 -6.86 -0.40
CA GLN A 69 -23.04 -8.22 0.15
C GLN A 69 -24.35 -8.82 0.72
N GLU A 70 -25.44 -8.06 0.73
CA GLU A 70 -26.81 -8.51 1.04
C GLU A 70 -27.39 -9.48 -0.01
N GLY A 71 -26.74 -9.66 -1.17
CA GLY A 71 -27.20 -10.58 -2.23
C GLY A 71 -26.48 -11.93 -2.31
N PHE A 72 -25.49 -12.20 -1.46
CA PHE A 72 -24.91 -13.55 -1.38
C PHE A 72 -25.75 -14.40 -0.42
N GLU A 73 -26.97 -14.74 -0.86
CA GLU A 73 -27.66 -15.88 -0.29
C GLU A 73 -26.72 -17.07 -0.43
N LYS A 74 -26.24 -17.59 0.70
CA LYS A 74 -25.55 -18.86 0.71
C LYS A 74 -26.59 -19.89 0.27
N GLU A 75 -26.62 -20.22 -1.01
CA GLU A 75 -27.32 -21.41 -1.46
C GLU A 75 -26.85 -22.56 -0.57
N PRO A 76 -27.77 -23.29 0.10
CA PRO A 76 -27.36 -24.43 0.90
C PRO A 76 -26.69 -25.40 -0.07
N MET A 77 -25.41 -25.63 0.13
CA MET A 77 -24.66 -26.66 -0.58
C MET A 77 -25.42 -27.98 -0.38
N VAL A 78 -26.15 -28.41 -1.40
CA VAL A 78 -26.80 -29.72 -1.40
C VAL A 78 -25.68 -30.74 -1.42
N VAL A 79 -25.36 -31.27 -0.24
CA VAL A 79 -24.55 -32.47 -0.11
C VAL A 79 -25.40 -33.58 -0.71
N GLN A 80 -25.12 -33.95 -1.96
CA GLN A 80 -25.53 -35.24 -2.52
C GLN A 80 -24.70 -36.35 -1.89
#